data_AF-A0A9D0CRK4-F1
#
_entry.id   AF-A0A9D0CRK4-F1
#
_cell.length_a   1.000
_cell.length_b   1.000
_cell.length_c   1.000
_cell.angle_alpha   90.00
_cell.angle_beta   90.00
_cell.angle_gamma   90.00
#
_symmetry.space_group_name_H-M   'P 1'
#
loop_
_entity.id
_entity.type
_entity.pdbx_description
1 polymer ?
#
loop_
_entity_poly.entity_id
_entity_poly.type
_entity_poly.pdbx_seq_one_letter_code
_entity_poly.pdbx_strand_id
1 'polypeptide(L)' 'ALEGRKACLIANHGMVCFDEDLESALALAMEVENLARLYAQALSIGEPALLDHKQMAEVMERFSRYRDS' A
#
# COMPACT_ATOMS: atom_id res chain seq x y z
N ALA A 1 -9.64 10.11 -5.90
CA ALA A 1 -8.62 9.05 -5.85
C ALA A 1 -7.97 8.91 -4.47
N LEU A 2 -7.63 10.02 -3.79
CA LEU A 2 -6.98 10.03 -2.48
C LEU A 2 -7.93 10.14 -1.27
N GLU A 3 -9.25 10.22 -1.47
CA GLU A 3 -10.18 10.27 -0.34
C GLU A 3 -10.08 8.98 0.49
N GLY A 4 -9.74 9.12 1.79
CA GLY A 4 -9.47 8.01 2.70
C GLY A 4 -8.18 7.24 2.42
N ARG A 5 -7.26 7.77 1.60
CA ARG A 5 -6.00 7.10 1.20
C ARG A 5 -4.83 8.09 1.20
N LYS A 6 -3.65 7.61 1.57
CA LYS A 6 -2.41 8.41 1.53
C LYS A 6 -1.64 8.29 0.21
N ALA A 7 -2.04 7.39 -0.69
CA ALA A 7 -1.41 7.21 -2.00
C ALA A 7 -2.42 6.80 -3.09
N CYS A 8 -2.13 7.19 -4.33
CA CYS A 8 -2.86 6.74 -5.51
C CYS A 8 -1.95 6.57 -6.73
N LEU A 9 -2.29 5.61 -7.59
CA LEU A 9 -1.67 5.46 -8.91
C LEU A 9 -2.31 6.42 -9.93
N ILE A 10 -1.49 6.96 -10.81
CA ILE A 10 -1.87 7.80 -11.94
C ILE A 10 -1.62 7.00 -13.22
N ALA A 11 -2.69 6.80 -14.00
CA ALA A 11 -2.62 6.05 -15.25
C ALA A 11 -1.54 6.61 -16.18
N ASN A 12 -0.64 5.72 -16.63
CA ASN A 12 0.49 6.02 -17.53
C ASN A 12 1.51 7.05 -16.99
N HIS A 13 1.58 7.28 -15.67
CA HIS A 13 2.51 8.26 -15.10
C HIS A 13 3.31 7.73 -13.91
N GLY A 14 2.63 7.21 -12.88
CA GLY A 14 3.30 6.78 -11.65
C GLY A 14 2.36 6.82 -10.46
N MET A 15 2.82 7.35 -9.33
CA MET A 15 2.04 7.49 -8.10
C MET A 15 2.17 8.89 -7.51
N VAL A 16 1.19 9.26 -6.69
CA VAL A 16 1.27 10.37 -5.74
C VAL A 16 1.01 9.82 -4.36
N CYS A 17 1.84 10.22 -3.39
CA CYS A 17 1.71 9.88 -1.99
C CYS A 17 1.96 11.12 -1.12
N PHE A 18 1.39 11.12 0.09
CA PHE A 18 1.60 12.17 1.08
C PHE A 18 1.51 11.60 2.48
N ASP A 19 2.22 12.21 3.42
CA ASP A 19 2.16 11.90 4.84
C ASP A 19 2.53 13.15 5.66
N GLU A 20 2.64 13.04 6.98
CA GLU A 20 2.87 14.14 7.91
C GLU A 20 4.23 14.84 7.71
N ASP A 21 5.23 14.10 7.23
CA ASP A 21 6.56 14.62 6.88
C ASP A 21 7.14 13.94 5.62
N LEU A 22 8.30 14.44 5.16
CA LEU A 22 8.94 13.93 3.94
C LEU A 22 9.47 12.50 4.10
N GLU A 23 9.90 12.12 5.31
CA GLU A 23 10.47 10.79 5.57
C GLU A 23 9.38 9.72 5.49
N SER A 24 8.27 9.95 6.17
CA SER A 24 7.08 9.10 6.12
C SER A 24 6.44 9.06 4.73
N ALA A 25 6.39 10.18 4.01
CA ALA A 25 5.91 10.21 2.63
C ALA A 25 6.81 9.39 1.68
N LEU A 26 8.14 9.45 1.85
CA LEU A 26 9.08 8.66 1.07
C LEU A 26 8.97 7.17 1.40
N ALA A 27 8.87 6.81 2.69
CA ALA A 27 8.66 5.43 3.12
C ALA A 27 7.36 4.86 2.52
N LEU A 28 6.28 5.63 2.54
CA LEU A 28 5.01 5.25 1.92
C LEU A 28 5.16 5.04 0.41
N ALA A 29 5.88 5.93 -0.29
CA ALA A 29 6.16 5.79 -1.72
C ALA A 29 6.86 4.45 -2.01
N MET A 30 7.92 4.15 -1.26
CA MET A 30 8.71 2.93 -1.42
C MET A 30 7.86 1.68 -1.20
N GLU A 31 6.99 1.67 -0.20
CA GLU A 31 6.11 0.52 0.07
C GLU A 31 5.05 0.33 -1.02
N VAL A 32 4.45 1.41 -1.53
CA VAL A 32 3.50 1.32 -2.65
C VAL A 32 4.18 0.74 -3.90
N GLU A 33 5.39 1.18 -4.21
CA GLU A 33 6.19 0.64 -5.32
C GLU A 33 6.54 -0.84 -5.12
N ASN A 34 6.93 -1.22 -3.89
CA ASN A 34 7.21 -2.61 -3.55
C ASN A 34 5.97 -3.50 -3.74
N LEU A 35 4.81 -3.07 -3.24
CA LEU A 35 3.53 -3.78 -3.40
C LEU A 35 3.11 -3.87 -4.86
N ALA A 36 3.28 -2.80 -5.64
CA ALA A 36 2.97 -2.79 -7.08
C ALA A 36 3.83 -3.81 -7.83
N ARG A 37 5.13 -3.87 -7.53
CA ARG A 37 6.05 -4.86 -8.11
C ARG A 37 5.67 -6.28 -7.75
N LEU A 38 5.42 -6.55 -6.47
CA LEU A 38 5.00 -7.87 -5.99
C LEU A 38 3.70 -8.32 -6.68
N TYR A 39 2.71 -7.42 -6.76
CA TYR A 39 1.44 -7.71 -7.42
C TYR A 39 1.63 -7.99 -8.92
N ALA A 40 2.43 -7.19 -9.62
CA ALA A 40 2.74 -7.42 -11.04
C ALA A 40 3.47 -8.75 -11.27
N GLN A 41 4.41 -9.11 -10.41
CA GLN A 41 5.11 -10.40 -10.46
C GLN A 41 4.15 -11.56 -10.20
N ALA A 42 3.28 -11.46 -9.19
CA ALA A 42 2.30 -12.49 -8.89
C ALA A 42 1.36 -12.71 -10.08
N LEU A 43 0.85 -11.63 -10.68
CA LEU A 43 0.03 -11.67 -11.89
C LEU A 43 0.71 -12.37 -13.08
N SER A 44 2.04 -12.26 -13.20
CA SER A 44 2.78 -12.96 -14.26
C SER A 44 2.80 -14.48 -14.09
N ILE A 45 2.57 -14.98 -12.88
CA ILE A 45 2.57 -16.41 -12.53
C ILE A 45 1.13 -16.95 -12.52
N GLY A 46 0.16 -16.15 -12.08
CA GLY A 46 -1.25 -16.51 -12.00
C GLY A 46 -2.06 -15.48 -11.23
N GLU A 47 -3.27 -15.84 -10.82
CA GLU A 47 -4.11 -14.93 -10.02
C GLU A 47 -3.66 -14.92 -8.56
N PRO A 48 -3.24 -13.77 -8.00
CA PRO A 48 -2.87 -13.68 -6.59
C PRO A 48 -4.10 -13.77 -5.69
N ALA A 49 -3.98 -14.50 -4.59
CA ALA A 49 -5.00 -14.54 -3.55
C ALA A 49 -5.06 -13.18 -2.82
N LEU A 50 -6.14 -12.44 -3.05
CA LEU A 50 -6.37 -11.15 -2.41
C LEU A 50 -7.00 -11.33 -1.03
N LEU A 51 -6.59 -10.46 -0.09
CA LEU A 51 -7.24 -10.36 1.20
C LEU A 51 -8.59 -9.66 1.06
N ASP A 52 -9.62 -10.22 1.69
CA ASP A 52 -10.92 -9.57 1.76
C ASP A 52 -10.89 -8.38 2.77
N HIS A 53 -11.98 -7.62 2.81
CA HIS A 53 -12.09 -6.46 3.70
C HIS A 53 -11.94 -6.80 5.18
N LYS A 54 -12.40 -7.98 5.61
CA LYS A 54 -12.33 -8.41 7.01
C LYS A 54 -10.87 -8.75 7.36
N GLN A 55 -10.20 -9.52 6.52
CA GLN A 55 -8.80 -9.86 6.67
C GLN A 55 -7.92 -8.61 6.67
N MET A 56 -8.21 -7.64 5.80
CA MET A 56 -7.49 -6.37 5.78
C MET A 56 -7.70 -5.57 7.07
N ALA A 57 -8.92 -5.54 7.62
CA ALA A 57 -9.18 -4.89 8.90
C ALA A 57 -8.41 -5.54 10.06
N GLU A 58 -8.36 -6.87 10.11
CA GLU A 58 -7.58 -7.62 11.10
C GLU A 58 -6.06 -7.32 11.00
N VAL A 59 -5.55 -7.18 9.77
CA VAL A 59 -4.16 -6.77 9.52
C VAL A 59 -3.91 -5.37 10.05
N MET A 60 -4.78 -4.40 9.74
CA MET A 60 -4.65 -3.02 10.20
C MET A 60 -4.67 -2.90 11.73
N GLU A 61 -5.52 -3.66 12.42
CA GLU A 61 -5.55 -3.71 13.89
C GLU A 61 -4.24 -4.26 14.48
N ARG A 62 -3.64 -5.26 13.83
CA ARG A 62 -2.33 -5.78 14.26
C ARG A 62 -1.22 -4.77 14.03
N PHE A 63 -1.23 -4.10 12.88
CA PHE A 63 -0.22 -3.08 12.53
C PHE A 63 -0.21 -1.87 13.46
N SER A 64 -1.37 -1.44 13.99
CA SER A 64 -1.40 -0.37 14.98
C SER A 64 -0.67 -0.78 16.26
N ARG A 65 -0.87 -2.03 16.72
CA ARG A 65 -0.21 -2.55 17.92
C ARG A 65 1.32 -2.68 17.78
N TYR A 66 1.82 -2.94 16.58
CA TYR A 66 3.28 -3.02 16.32
C TYR A 66 3.98 -1.66 16.29
N ARG A 67 3.27 -0.58 15.98
CA ARG A 67 3.84 0.77 15.90
C ARG A 67 3.90 1.47 17.26
N ASP A 68 3.07 1.02 18.21
CA ASP A 68 3.00 1.54 19.59
C ASP A 68 3.97 0.83 20.56
N SER A 69 4.68 -0.20 20.11
CA SER A 69 5.63 -1.02 20.89
C SER A 69 7.06 -0.85 20.40
#